data_AF-A0A941QPU1-F1
#
_entry.id   AF-A0A941QPU1-F1
#
_cell.length_a   1.000
_cell.length_b   1.000
_cell.length_c   1.000
_cell.angle_alpha   90.00
_cell.angle_beta   90.00
_cell.angle_gamma   90.00
#
_symmetry.space_group_name_H-M   'P 1'
#
loop_
_entity.id
_entity.type
_entity.pdbx_description
1 polymer ?
#
loop_
_entity_poly.entity_id
_entity_poly.type
_entity_poly.pdbx_seq_one_letter_code
_entity_poly.pdbx_strand_id
1 'polypeptide(L)'
;MGNLRTYAGLLLDECDFGIDATATAAEAVEIVSEHLEERFAPEVEDTPPIVGVKGVTLERLDVSITRGHAFRGLPWIGKGLGFRETMIQACITAGLPRPLAEAVVTSADFSAAEADLLEQIQSRLKARQYARAAQLTDCLPRLFDTGLPMVRHESWFDRSGGNEMYDFRIANYGPGTRLLALLEFDWG
;
A
#
# COMPACT_ATOMS: atom_id res chain seq x y z
N MET A 1 -4.42 -10.85 27.32
CA MET A 1 -5.11 -10.82 26.01
C MET A 1 -4.45 -9.72 25.22
N GLY A 2 -4.08 -9.96 23.96
CA GLY A 2 -3.46 -8.93 23.12
C GLY A 2 -4.53 -8.06 22.48
N ASN A 3 -4.24 -6.78 22.35
CA ASN A 3 -5.08 -5.80 21.66
C ASN A 3 -5.32 -6.25 20.22
N LEU A 4 -6.53 -6.02 19.70
CA LEU A 4 -6.80 -6.23 18.27
C LEU A 4 -6.12 -5.11 17.48
N ARG A 5 -5.18 -5.49 16.61
CA ARG A 5 -4.45 -4.57 15.74
C ARG A 5 -4.74 -4.88 14.29
N THR A 6 -5.14 -3.86 13.57
CA THR A 6 -5.34 -3.92 12.13
C THR A 6 -4.46 -2.88 11.45
N TYR A 7 -4.16 -3.10 10.18
CA TYR A 7 -3.25 -2.24 9.43
C TYR A 7 -3.85 -1.78 8.11
N ALA A 8 -3.43 -0.60 7.66
CA ALA A 8 -3.69 -0.09 6.32
C ALA A 8 -2.39 0.45 5.72
N GLY A 9 -2.09 0.02 4.50
CA GLY A 9 -1.03 0.61 3.70
C GLY A 9 -1.59 1.78 2.91
N LEU A 10 -1.01 2.98 3.03
CA LEU A 10 -1.42 4.13 2.24
C LEU A 10 -0.35 4.45 1.21
N LEU A 11 -0.70 4.26 -0.06
CA LEU A 11 0.08 4.80 -1.15
C LEU A 11 -0.20 6.30 -1.22
N LEU A 12 0.89 7.07 -1.16
CA LEU A 12 0.91 8.51 -1.02
C LEU A 12 2.02 9.06 -1.92
N ASP A 13 2.12 10.39 -2.02
CA ASP A 13 3.17 11.06 -2.80
C ASP A 13 3.87 12.12 -1.95
N GLU A 14 5.20 12.14 -1.96
CA GLU A 14 6.03 13.13 -1.23
C GLU A 14 5.63 14.57 -1.59
N CYS A 15 5.16 14.80 -2.83
CA CYS A 15 4.69 16.10 -3.29
C CYS A 15 3.45 16.61 -2.54
N ASP A 16 2.58 15.71 -2.06
CA ASP A 16 1.37 16.08 -1.32
C ASP A 16 1.69 16.69 0.06
N PHE A 17 2.89 16.41 0.58
CA PHE A 17 3.37 16.88 1.88
C PHE A 17 4.34 18.06 1.78
N GLY A 18 4.69 18.49 0.56
CA GLY A 18 5.69 19.53 0.36
C GLY A 18 7.09 19.15 0.87
N ILE A 19 7.42 17.86 0.87
CA ILE A 19 8.72 17.36 1.33
C ILE A 19 9.82 17.81 0.35
N ASP A 20 10.87 18.45 0.88
CA ASP A 20 12.03 18.85 0.09
C ASP A 20 12.77 17.61 -0.46
N ALA A 21 13.21 17.66 -1.71
CA ALA A 21 14.00 16.59 -2.34
C ALA A 21 15.32 16.28 -1.59
N THR A 22 15.81 17.22 -0.78
CA THR A 22 17.00 17.07 0.06
C THR A 22 16.69 16.54 1.46
N ALA A 23 15.41 16.43 1.84
CA ALA A 23 14.99 15.89 3.13
C ALA A 23 15.51 14.46 3.30
N THR A 24 16.03 14.21 4.50
CA THR A 24 16.43 12.88 4.93
C THR A 24 15.19 12.00 5.08
N ALA A 25 15.39 10.68 5.01
CA ALA A 25 14.30 9.74 5.22
C ALA A 25 13.62 9.93 6.59
N ALA A 26 14.37 10.30 7.63
CA ALA A 26 13.83 10.54 8.96
C ALA A 26 12.93 11.78 9.01
N GLU A 27 13.34 12.88 8.39
CA GLU A 27 12.52 14.11 8.31
C GLU A 27 11.23 13.86 7.54
N ALA A 28 11.31 13.18 6.40
CA ALA A 28 10.14 12.82 5.59
C ALA A 28 9.16 11.93 6.39
N VAL A 29 9.66 10.97 7.17
CA VAL A 29 8.82 10.11 8.02
C VAL A 29 8.10 10.92 9.09
N GLU A 30 8.77 11.85 9.76
CA GLU A 30 8.14 12.68 10.80
C GLU A 30 7.03 13.55 10.19
N ILE A 31 7.29 14.24 9.07
CA ILE A 31 6.29 15.05 8.35
C ILE A 31 5.07 14.22 7.96
N VAL A 32 5.29 13.05 7.34
CA VAL A 32 4.19 12.15 6.93
C VAL A 32 3.45 11.62 8.16
N SER A 33 4.16 11.27 9.23
CA SER A 33 3.54 10.72 10.44
C SER A 33 2.65 11.73 11.13
N GLU A 34 3.12 12.97 11.32
CA GLU A 34 2.33 14.04 11.93
C GLU A 34 1.04 14.31 11.13
N HIS A 35 1.16 14.43 9.81
CA HIS A 35 0.01 14.67 8.94
C HIS A 35 -1.01 13.53 8.98
N LEU A 36 -0.55 12.27 8.93
CA LEU A 36 -1.44 11.11 8.92
C LEU A 36 -2.10 10.89 10.29
N GLU A 37 -1.36 11.06 11.38
CA GLU A 37 -1.91 10.94 12.73
C GLU A 37 -2.97 12.01 13.01
N GLU A 38 -2.77 13.24 12.51
CA GLU A 38 -3.80 14.29 12.55
C GLU A 38 -5.00 13.94 11.66
N ARG A 39 -4.77 13.56 10.39
CA ARG A 39 -5.84 13.26 9.41
C ARG A 39 -6.73 12.09 9.83
N PHE A 40 -6.14 11.07 10.46
CA PHE A 40 -6.86 9.86 10.88
C PHE A 40 -7.16 9.84 12.37
N ALA A 41 -6.95 10.96 13.08
CA ALA A 41 -7.35 11.09 14.47
C ALA A 41 -8.85 10.76 14.63
N PRO A 42 -9.24 10.04 15.70
CA PRO A 42 -10.63 9.74 15.93
C PRO A 42 -11.43 10.99 16.28
N GLU A 43 -12.53 11.22 15.56
CA GLU A 43 -13.32 12.46 15.65
C GLU A 43 -14.43 12.45 16.72
N VAL A 44 -14.55 11.36 17.51
CA VAL A 44 -15.48 11.08 18.62
C VAL A 44 -16.22 9.75 18.37
N GLU A 45 -15.71 8.68 18.96
CA GLU A 45 -16.41 7.40 19.18
C GLU A 45 -16.37 7.08 20.68
N ASP A 46 -17.26 6.21 21.17
CA ASP A 46 -17.25 5.79 22.60
C ASP A 46 -15.94 5.06 22.98
N THR A 47 -15.29 4.40 22.01
CA THR A 47 -13.97 3.77 22.17
C THR A 47 -13.20 3.71 20.82
N PRO A 48 -12.58 4.83 20.37
CA PRO A 48 -11.87 4.83 19.10
C PRO A 48 -10.54 4.06 19.19
N PRO A 49 -10.03 3.52 18.07
CA PRO A 49 -8.71 2.93 18.04
C PRO A 49 -7.63 3.99 18.25
N ILE A 50 -6.52 3.60 18.88
CA ILE A 50 -5.29 4.39 18.87
C ILE A 50 -4.65 4.22 17.49
N VAL A 51 -4.59 5.31 16.74
CA VAL A 51 -3.98 5.34 15.42
C VAL A 51 -2.50 5.71 15.54
N GLY A 52 -1.64 5.07 14.77
CA GLY A 52 -0.23 5.46 14.70
C GLY A 52 0.46 4.95 13.46
N VAL A 53 1.42 5.73 12.96
CA VAL A 53 2.25 5.33 11.82
C VAL A 53 3.36 4.39 12.28
N LYS A 54 3.37 3.16 11.74
CA LYS A 54 4.37 2.13 12.07
C LYS A 54 5.56 2.12 11.14
N GLY A 55 5.43 2.70 9.97
CA GLY A 55 6.55 2.89 9.08
C GLY A 55 6.16 3.63 7.83
N VAL A 56 7.19 4.16 7.18
CA VAL A 56 7.08 4.81 5.89
C VAL A 56 8.24 4.31 5.05
N THR A 57 7.95 4.03 3.79
CA THR A 57 8.95 3.71 2.79
C THR A 57 8.84 4.67 1.63
N LEU A 58 9.97 5.28 1.28
CA LEU A 58 10.05 6.36 0.29
C LEU A 58 10.66 5.78 -0.98
N GLU A 59 10.03 6.01 -2.13
CA GLU A 59 10.54 5.51 -3.40
C GLU A 59 11.91 6.10 -3.74
N ARG A 60 12.07 7.42 -3.60
CA ARG A 60 13.29 8.14 -3.94
C ARG A 60 14.54 7.57 -3.27
N LEU A 61 14.40 7.18 -2.01
CA LEU A 61 15.49 6.69 -1.17
C LEU A 61 15.54 5.15 -1.13
N ASP A 62 14.48 4.49 -1.59
CA ASP A 62 14.26 3.04 -1.55
C ASP A 62 14.61 2.42 -0.18
N VAL A 63 14.24 3.12 0.90
CA VAL A 63 14.44 2.70 2.28
C VAL A 63 13.12 2.71 3.04
N SER A 64 12.97 1.71 3.90
CA SER A 64 11.89 1.67 4.89
C SER A 64 12.40 2.11 6.25
N ILE A 65 11.69 3.07 6.85
CA ILE A 65 11.84 3.45 8.25
C ILE A 65 10.60 2.98 8.98
N THR A 66 10.78 2.38 10.14
CA THR A 66 9.70 1.88 11.00
C THR A 66 9.79 2.52 12.37
N ARG A 67 8.64 2.84 12.96
CA ARG A 67 8.53 3.38 14.31
C ARG A 67 8.11 2.29 15.30
N GLY A 68 8.73 2.29 16.48
CA GLY A 68 8.42 1.36 17.58
C GLY A 68 9.18 0.03 17.54
N HIS A 69 8.93 -0.81 18.55
CA HIS A 69 9.68 -2.07 18.77
C HIS A 69 9.17 -3.27 17.94
N ALA A 70 8.07 -3.13 17.22
CA ALA A 70 7.42 -4.23 16.52
C ALA A 70 7.87 -4.32 15.04
N PHE A 71 9.13 -4.69 14.81
CA PHE A 71 9.61 -4.99 13.44
C PHE A 71 9.06 -6.30 12.86
N ARG A 72 8.56 -7.21 13.71
CA ARG A 72 8.07 -8.53 13.28
C ARG A 72 6.57 -8.49 13.07
N GLY A 73 6.14 -8.87 11.85
CA GLY A 73 4.73 -9.08 11.53
C GLY A 73 4.00 -7.87 10.97
N LEU A 74 4.70 -6.76 10.68
CA LEU A 74 4.10 -5.65 9.93
C LEU A 74 3.87 -6.07 8.47
N PRO A 75 2.66 -5.84 7.93
CA PRO A 75 2.42 -6.10 6.52
C PRO A 75 3.16 -5.06 5.67
N TRP A 76 3.84 -5.55 4.63
CA TRP A 76 4.52 -4.80 3.57
C TRP A 76 5.76 -3.99 3.97
N ILE A 77 5.80 -3.33 5.14
CA ILE A 77 6.98 -2.59 5.59
C ILE A 77 7.83 -3.46 6.52
N GLY A 78 9.09 -3.72 6.12
CA GLY A 78 10.01 -4.57 6.86
C GLY A 78 11.46 -4.09 6.79
N LYS A 79 12.28 -4.56 7.73
CA LYS A 79 13.71 -4.19 7.78
C LYS A 79 14.43 -4.69 6.51
N GLY A 80 15.03 -3.76 5.76
CA GLY A 80 15.82 -4.07 4.56
C GLY A 80 15.01 -4.25 3.27
N LEU A 81 13.70 -3.98 3.30
CA LEU A 81 12.89 -3.86 2.09
C LEU A 81 12.70 -2.39 1.76
N GLY A 82 13.02 -1.98 0.54
CA GLY A 82 12.70 -0.64 0.01
C GLY A 82 11.28 -0.56 -0.54
N PHE A 83 10.85 0.64 -0.93
CA PHE A 83 9.53 0.87 -1.54
C PHE A 83 9.35 -0.01 -2.78
N ARG A 84 10.38 -0.08 -3.64
CA ARG A 84 10.27 -0.77 -4.92
C ARG A 84 10.02 -2.27 -4.75
N GLU A 85 10.84 -2.94 -3.94
CA GLU A 85 10.67 -4.37 -3.69
C GLU A 85 9.34 -4.65 -2.94
N THR A 86 8.93 -3.76 -2.04
CA THR A 86 7.63 -3.87 -1.34
C THR A 86 6.47 -3.90 -2.33
N MET A 87 6.42 -2.94 -3.26
CA MET A 87 5.37 -2.87 -4.27
C MET A 87 5.43 -4.03 -5.25
N ILE A 88 6.63 -4.48 -5.65
CA ILE A 88 6.81 -5.66 -6.52
C ILE A 88 6.27 -6.92 -5.84
N GLN A 89 6.62 -7.17 -4.57
CA GLN A 89 6.14 -8.34 -3.83
C GLN A 89 4.62 -8.32 -3.65
N ALA A 90 4.05 -7.13 -3.43
CA ALA A 90 2.61 -6.99 -3.35
C ALA A 90 1.93 -7.26 -4.71
N CYS A 91 2.54 -6.87 -5.85
CA CYS A 91 2.06 -7.22 -7.20
C CYS A 91 2.11 -8.74 -7.45
N ILE A 92 3.20 -9.37 -7.01
CA ILE A 92 3.36 -10.83 -7.13
C ILE A 92 2.31 -11.55 -6.29
N THR A 93 2.02 -11.05 -5.09
CA THR A 93 0.96 -11.60 -4.23
C THR A 93 -0.42 -11.45 -4.87
N ALA A 94 -0.65 -10.38 -5.63
CA ALA A 94 -1.86 -10.17 -6.43
C ALA A 94 -1.92 -11.04 -7.71
N GLY A 95 -0.90 -11.86 -7.97
CA GLY A 95 -0.89 -12.83 -9.06
C GLY A 95 -0.07 -12.43 -10.29
N LEU A 96 0.64 -11.30 -10.27
CA LEU A 96 1.49 -10.91 -11.40
C LEU A 96 2.84 -11.64 -11.37
N PRO A 97 3.37 -12.10 -12.52
CA PRO A 97 4.75 -12.55 -12.60
C PRO A 97 5.71 -11.36 -12.39
N ARG A 98 6.88 -11.62 -11.79
CA ARG A 98 7.84 -10.56 -11.40
C ARG A 98 8.18 -9.57 -12.53
N PRO A 99 8.42 -9.98 -13.79
CA PRO A 99 8.70 -9.03 -14.86
C PRO A 99 7.56 -8.02 -15.10
N LEU A 100 6.30 -8.45 -14.99
CA LEU A 100 5.15 -7.57 -15.11
C LEU A 100 4.96 -6.71 -13.86
N ALA A 101 5.21 -7.27 -12.67
CA ALA A 101 5.21 -6.51 -11.43
C ALA A 101 6.22 -5.35 -11.47
N GLU A 102 7.44 -5.61 -11.95
CA GLU A 102 8.48 -4.60 -12.13
C GLU A 102 8.08 -3.51 -13.14
N ALA A 103 7.47 -3.92 -14.26
CA ALA A 103 6.98 -3.00 -15.28
C ALA A 103 5.89 -2.07 -14.71
N VAL A 104 4.84 -2.63 -14.10
CA VAL A 104 3.72 -1.87 -13.50
C VAL A 104 4.24 -0.85 -12.48
N VAL A 105 5.12 -1.29 -11.57
CA VAL A 105 5.69 -0.39 -10.55
C VAL A 105 6.49 0.74 -11.18
N THR A 106 7.16 0.52 -12.31
CA THR A 106 8.07 1.51 -12.91
C THR A 106 7.38 2.47 -13.88
N SER A 107 6.54 1.97 -14.80
CA SER A 107 6.06 2.74 -15.95
C SER A 107 4.63 3.28 -15.81
N ALA A 108 3.88 2.85 -14.79
CA ALA A 108 2.44 3.07 -14.67
C ALA A 108 1.61 2.58 -15.88
N ASP A 109 2.23 1.85 -16.82
CA ASP A 109 1.54 1.14 -17.90
C ASP A 109 1.20 -0.27 -17.42
N PHE A 110 -0.09 -0.49 -17.23
CA PHE A 110 -0.63 -1.75 -16.73
C PHE A 110 -1.29 -2.62 -17.81
N SER A 111 -1.22 -2.22 -19.09
CA SER A 111 -1.91 -2.93 -20.19
C SER A 111 -1.46 -4.39 -20.30
N ALA A 112 -0.15 -4.62 -20.13
CA ALA A 112 0.42 -5.97 -20.14
C ALA A 112 0.01 -6.79 -18.90
N ALA A 113 -0.11 -6.13 -17.74
CA ALA A 113 -0.56 -6.79 -16.52
C ALA A 113 -2.05 -7.13 -16.56
N GLU A 114 -2.87 -6.26 -17.15
CA GLU A 114 -4.30 -6.52 -17.38
C GLU A 114 -4.49 -7.74 -18.29
N ALA A 115 -3.79 -7.78 -19.43
CA ALA A 115 -3.87 -8.89 -20.36
C ALA A 115 -3.46 -10.23 -19.72
N ASP A 116 -2.39 -10.22 -18.93
CA ASP A 116 -1.92 -11.39 -18.18
C ASP A 116 -2.96 -11.86 -17.13
N LEU A 117 -3.52 -10.93 -16.33
CA LEU A 117 -4.56 -11.26 -15.36
C LEU A 117 -5.79 -11.86 -16.04
N LEU A 118 -6.24 -11.32 -17.18
CA LEU A 118 -7.36 -11.85 -17.94
C LEU A 118 -7.09 -13.26 -18.45
N GLU A 119 -5.89 -13.52 -19.00
CA GLU A 119 -5.50 -14.86 -19.44
C GLU A 119 -5.47 -15.85 -18.25
N GLN A 120 -4.90 -15.43 -17.13
CA GLN A 120 -4.89 -16.23 -15.90
C GLN A 120 -6.31 -16.55 -15.42
N ILE A 121 -7.21 -15.57 -15.36
CA ILE A 121 -8.61 -15.76 -14.97
C ILE A 121 -9.28 -16.78 -15.89
N GLN A 122 -9.15 -16.63 -17.21
CA GLN A 122 -9.71 -17.58 -18.18
C GLN A 122 -9.18 -19.00 -17.99
N SER A 123 -7.87 -19.13 -17.77
CA SER A 123 -7.21 -20.42 -17.50
C SER A 123 -7.74 -21.07 -16.22
N ARG A 124 -7.91 -20.29 -15.13
CA ARG A 124 -8.47 -20.77 -13.86
C ARG A 124 -9.93 -21.20 -14.00
N LEU A 125 -10.75 -20.45 -14.76
CA LEU A 125 -12.14 -20.81 -15.05
C LEU A 125 -12.24 -22.12 -15.85
N LYS A 126 -11.40 -22.28 -16.89
CA LYS A 126 -11.30 -23.54 -17.66
C LYS A 126 -10.92 -24.73 -16.77
N ALA A 127 -10.03 -24.49 -15.79
CA ALA A 127 -9.62 -25.48 -14.80
C ALA A 127 -10.61 -25.66 -13.63
N ARG A 128 -11.79 -25.01 -13.66
CA ARG A 128 -12.81 -25.03 -12.58
C ARG A 128 -12.30 -24.52 -11.22
N GLN A 129 -11.27 -23.69 -11.21
CA GLN A 129 -10.68 -23.07 -10.01
C GLN A 129 -11.37 -21.74 -9.69
N TYR A 130 -12.68 -21.78 -9.44
CA TYR A 130 -13.52 -20.57 -9.34
C TYR A 130 -13.09 -19.59 -8.25
N ALA A 131 -12.70 -20.09 -7.07
CA ALA A 131 -12.25 -19.23 -5.97
C ALA A 131 -10.98 -18.43 -6.33
N ARG A 132 -10.03 -19.06 -7.03
CA ARG A 132 -8.81 -18.38 -7.48
C ARG A 132 -9.08 -17.41 -8.62
N ALA A 133 -10.00 -17.76 -9.52
CA ALA A 133 -10.45 -16.86 -10.58
C ALA A 133 -11.12 -15.61 -9.98
N ALA A 134 -11.96 -15.76 -8.95
CA ALA A 134 -12.58 -14.64 -8.25
C ALA A 134 -11.54 -13.71 -7.61
N GLN A 135 -10.56 -14.26 -6.89
CA GLN A 135 -9.46 -13.47 -6.29
C GLN A 135 -8.69 -12.64 -7.32
N LEU A 136 -8.39 -13.21 -8.49
CA LEU A 136 -7.73 -12.47 -9.58
C LEU A 136 -8.67 -11.44 -10.22
N THR A 137 -9.97 -11.74 -10.31
CA THR A 137 -10.97 -10.81 -10.84
C THR A 137 -11.07 -9.56 -9.97
N ASP A 138 -10.94 -9.69 -8.65
CA ASP A 138 -10.95 -8.56 -7.71
C ASP A 138 -9.76 -7.60 -7.89
N CYS A 139 -8.72 -8.01 -8.63
CA CYS A 139 -7.56 -7.18 -8.94
C CYS A 139 -7.78 -6.26 -10.16
N LEU A 140 -8.70 -6.59 -11.06
CA LEU A 140 -8.91 -5.83 -12.30
C LEU A 140 -9.43 -4.40 -12.04
N PRO A 141 -10.46 -4.17 -11.20
CA PRO A 141 -10.92 -2.81 -10.91
C PRO A 141 -9.83 -1.97 -10.23
N ARG A 142 -9.04 -2.59 -9.35
CA ARG A 142 -7.93 -1.95 -8.63
C ARG A 142 -6.86 -1.44 -9.59
N LEU A 143 -6.52 -2.27 -10.59
CA LEU A 143 -5.57 -1.92 -11.63
C LEU A 143 -6.04 -0.71 -12.46
N PHE A 144 -7.34 -0.66 -12.78
CA PHE A 144 -7.93 0.46 -13.53
C PHE A 144 -7.97 1.75 -12.70
N ASP A 145 -8.35 1.65 -11.43
CA ASP A 145 -8.53 2.82 -10.56
C ASP A 145 -7.20 3.43 -10.11
N THR A 146 -6.19 2.61 -9.83
CA THR A 146 -4.94 3.04 -9.16
C THR A 146 -3.66 2.77 -9.97
N GLY A 147 -3.77 2.00 -11.05
CA GLY A 147 -2.62 1.48 -11.80
C GLY A 147 -1.91 0.31 -11.09
N LEU A 148 -2.42 -0.17 -9.95
CA LEU A 148 -1.77 -1.18 -9.12
C LEU A 148 -2.78 -2.25 -8.66
N PRO A 149 -2.52 -3.55 -8.89
CA PRO A 149 -3.52 -4.61 -8.68
C PRO A 149 -3.81 -4.90 -7.21
N MET A 150 -2.96 -4.47 -6.28
CA MET A 150 -3.14 -4.66 -4.83
C MET A 150 -3.74 -3.44 -4.13
N VAL A 151 -3.73 -2.27 -4.77
CA VAL A 151 -4.12 -1.00 -4.16
C VAL A 151 -5.56 -0.67 -4.53
N ARG A 152 -6.38 -0.37 -3.53
CA ARG A 152 -7.76 0.08 -3.75
C ARG A 152 -7.84 1.60 -3.78
N HIS A 153 -8.84 2.13 -4.45
CA HIS A 153 -9.17 3.55 -4.34
C HIS A 153 -9.53 3.94 -2.89
N GLU A 154 -9.18 5.16 -2.44
CA GLU A 154 -9.44 5.64 -1.07
C GLU A 154 -10.92 5.54 -0.64
N SER A 155 -11.86 5.58 -1.58
CA SER A 155 -13.31 5.46 -1.27
C SER A 155 -13.71 4.13 -0.64
N TRP A 156 -12.86 3.11 -0.73
CA TRP A 156 -13.05 1.80 -0.09
C TRP A 156 -12.43 1.72 1.30
N PHE A 157 -11.71 2.76 1.73
CA PHE A 157 -11.05 2.79 3.02
C PHE A 157 -12.08 2.86 4.15
N ASP A 158 -11.94 1.95 5.11
CA ASP A 158 -12.60 2.04 6.40
C ASP A 158 -11.57 2.15 7.53
N ARG A 159 -11.97 2.79 8.64
CA ARG A 159 -11.11 2.94 9.82
C ARG A 159 -10.99 1.63 10.63
N SER A 160 -11.65 0.55 10.20
CA SER A 160 -11.57 -0.75 10.85
C SER A 160 -10.22 -1.45 10.61
N GLY A 161 -9.56 -1.10 9.50
CA GLY A 161 -8.28 -1.66 9.09
C GLY A 161 -8.45 -3.07 8.52
N GLY A 162 -8.24 -3.21 7.22
CA GLY A 162 -8.49 -4.46 6.47
C GLY A 162 -7.25 -5.29 6.15
N ASN A 163 -6.05 -4.85 6.56
CA ASN A 163 -4.79 -5.33 5.96
C ASN A 163 -4.82 -5.22 4.43
N GLU A 164 -5.31 -4.08 3.93
CA GLU A 164 -5.27 -3.72 2.51
C GLU A 164 -4.44 -2.45 2.28
N MET A 165 -4.04 -2.24 1.02
CA MET A 165 -3.41 -1.00 0.57
C MET A 165 -4.44 -0.11 -0.12
N TYR A 166 -4.35 1.19 0.10
CA TYR A 166 -5.24 2.20 -0.45
C TYR A 166 -4.45 3.33 -1.09
N ASP A 167 -4.94 3.84 -2.22
CA ASP A 167 -4.39 4.98 -2.92
C ASP A 167 -5.00 6.27 -2.36
N PHE A 168 -4.19 7.01 -1.61
CA PHE A 168 -4.53 8.29 -0.98
C PHE A 168 -3.77 9.47 -1.60
N ARG A 169 -3.11 9.25 -2.75
CA ARG A 169 -2.44 10.31 -3.50
C ARG A 169 -3.48 11.31 -4.00
N ILE A 170 -3.24 12.60 -3.80
CA ILE A 170 -4.11 13.65 -4.34
C ILE A 170 -3.96 13.71 -5.86
N ALA A 171 -2.72 13.51 -6.35
CA ALA A 171 -2.41 13.37 -7.75
C ALA A 171 -1.27 12.37 -7.96
N ASN A 172 -1.21 11.78 -9.16
CA ASN A 172 -0.09 10.93 -9.54
C ASN A 172 1.02 11.80 -10.15
N TYR A 173 2.04 12.14 -9.37
CA TYR A 173 3.19 12.93 -9.82
C TYR A 173 4.23 12.09 -10.59
N GLY A 174 3.99 10.78 -10.71
CA GLY A 174 4.85 9.85 -11.41
C GLY A 174 5.81 9.09 -10.47
N PRO A 175 6.69 8.25 -11.03
CA PRO A 175 7.68 7.51 -10.24
C PRO A 175 8.75 8.45 -9.68
N GLY A 176 9.29 8.08 -8.52
CA GLY A 176 10.40 8.75 -7.85
C GLY A 176 9.98 9.65 -6.68
N THR A 177 8.69 9.90 -6.50
CA THR A 177 8.14 10.68 -5.36
C THR A 177 7.10 9.90 -4.57
N ARG A 178 6.78 8.67 -4.95
CA ARG A 178 5.77 7.88 -4.24
C ARG A 178 6.30 7.44 -2.88
N LEU A 179 5.40 7.28 -1.92
CA LEU A 179 5.70 6.68 -0.64
C LEU A 179 4.58 5.76 -0.19
N LEU A 180 4.92 4.78 0.64
CA LEU A 180 3.96 3.90 1.28
C LEU A 180 4.08 4.07 2.79
N ALA A 181 3.02 4.54 3.42
CA ALA A 181 2.91 4.62 4.88
C ALA A 181 2.08 3.44 5.41
N LEU A 182 2.46 2.91 6.57
CA LEU A 182 1.72 1.87 7.26
C LEU A 182 1.06 2.45 8.51
N LEU A 183 -0.26 2.55 8.51
CA LEU A 183 -1.03 2.88 9.70
C LEU A 183 -1.44 1.61 10.45
N GLU A 184 -1.38 1.69 11.78
CA GLU A 184 -2.00 0.73 12.70
C GLU A 184 -3.23 1.37 13.34
N PHE A 185 -4.27 0.57 13.50
CA PHE A 185 -5.43 0.85 14.36
C PHE A 185 -5.39 -0.15 15.52
N ASP A 186 -5.06 0.33 16.72
CA ASP A 186 -5.03 -0.47 17.96
C ASP A 186 -6.35 -0.27 18.72
N TRP A 187 -7.20 -1.30 18.75
CA TRP A 187 -8.57 -1.26 19.28
C TRP A 187 -8.66 -1.51 20.81
N GLY A 188 -7.63 -1.13 21.56
CA GLY A 188 -7.63 -1.07 23.02
C GLY A 188 -6.56 -1.95 23.65
#